data_AF-A0A950BKF7-F1
#
_entry.id   AF-A0A950BKF7-F1
#
_cell.length_a   1.000
_cell.length_b   1.000
_cell.length_c   1.000
_cell.angle_alpha   90.00
_cell.angle_beta   90.00
_cell.angle_gamma   90.00
#
_symmetry.space_group_name_H-M   'P 1'
#
loop_
_entity.id
_entity.type
_entity.pdbx_description
1 polymer ?
#
loop_
_entity_poly.entity_id
_entity_poly.type
_entity_poly.pdbx_seq_one_letter_code
_entity_poly.pdbx_strand_id
1 'polypeptide(L)'
;LIGSLTKSIDVDRLAMHFHDTRGTALANVLAALESGVSIFDSSAGGLGGCPYAPGASGNLATEDLLYMLHGMGIETGVSLDGVVAASSLIATALDHPPTSKYYQAVNATR
;
A
#
# COMPACT_ATOMS: atom_id res chain seq x y z
N LEU A 1 13.10 14.44 -4.32
CA LEU A 1 12.85 14.35 -2.87
C LEU A 1 13.88 13.45 -2.20
N ILE A 2 13.87 12.13 -2.45
CA ILE A 2 14.76 11.16 -1.79
C ILE A 2 16.24 11.57 -1.92
N GLY A 3 16.73 11.84 -3.14
CA GLY A 3 18.11 12.29 -3.35
C GLY A 3 18.51 13.60 -2.66
N SER A 4 17.55 14.40 -2.19
CA SER A 4 17.82 15.58 -1.35
C SER A 4 17.93 15.20 0.13
N LEU A 5 17.07 14.30 0.60
CA LEU A 5 17.06 13.81 1.99
C LEU A 5 18.29 12.96 2.31
N THR A 6 18.73 12.14 1.35
CA THR A 6 19.89 11.25 1.51
C THR A 6 21.24 11.99 1.60
N LYS A 7 21.25 13.32 1.46
CA LYS A 7 22.44 14.14 1.74
C LYS A 7 22.72 14.30 3.23
N SER A 8 21.73 14.06 4.09
CA SER A 8 21.81 14.31 5.54
C SER A 8 21.19 13.22 6.41
N ILE A 9 20.46 12.28 5.81
CA ILE A 9 19.77 11.18 6.50
C ILE A 9 20.09 9.89 5.75
N ASP A 10 20.56 8.88 6.46
CA ASP A 10 20.81 7.56 5.86
C ASP A 10 19.51 6.95 5.32
N VAL A 11 19.59 6.28 4.17
CA VAL A 11 18.40 5.81 3.44
C VAL A 11 17.61 4.75 4.20
N ASP A 12 18.28 3.96 5.04
CA ASP A 12 17.70 2.95 5.94
C ASP A 12 16.86 3.57 7.07
N ARG A 13 16.98 4.89 7.30
CA ARG A 13 16.18 5.66 8.25
C ARG A 13 15.01 6.39 7.59
N LEU A 14 14.81 6.21 6.29
CA LEU A 14 13.70 6.80 5.55
C LEU A 14 12.57 5.78 5.37
N ALA A 15 11.36 6.21 5.69
CA ALA A 15 10.12 5.52 5.32
C ALA A 15 9.32 6.40 4.36
N MET A 16 8.61 5.77 3.43
CA MET A 16 7.74 6.47 2.49
C MET A 16 6.28 6.10 2.70
N HIS A 17 5.44 7.12 2.85
CA HIS A 17 3.99 7.00 2.98
C HIS A 17 3.32 7.61 1.76
N PHE A 18 2.73 6.78 0.91
CA PHE A 18 2.05 7.22 -0.30
C PHE A 18 0.54 6.99 -0.22
N HIS A 19 -0.21 8.01 -0.58
CA HIS A 19 -1.64 7.89 -0.85
C HIS A 19 -1.84 7.49 -2.30
N ASP A 20 -2.82 6.62 -2.58
CA ASP A 20 -3.12 6.19 -3.93
C ASP A 20 -4.25 6.99 -4.58
N THR A 21 -4.39 8.26 -4.18
CA THR A 21 -5.47 9.14 -4.61
C THR A 21 -5.62 9.22 -6.14
N ARG A 22 -4.50 9.16 -6.86
CA ARG A 22 -4.43 9.30 -8.33
C ARG A 22 -3.86 8.05 -9.01
N GLY A 23 -3.83 6.91 -8.33
CA GLY A 23 -3.29 5.66 -8.89
C GLY A 23 -1.78 5.67 -9.14
N THR A 24 -1.02 6.45 -8.36
CA THR A 24 0.44 6.60 -8.53
C THR A 24 1.26 6.03 -7.38
N ALA A 25 0.63 5.49 -6.33
CA ALA A 25 1.35 5.08 -5.13
C ALA A 25 2.36 3.95 -5.42
N LEU A 26 1.96 2.89 -6.12
CA LEU A 26 2.88 1.79 -6.48
C LEU A 26 4.03 2.24 -7.37
N ALA A 27 3.78 3.16 -8.32
CA ALA A 27 4.84 3.74 -9.14
C ALA A 27 5.84 4.54 -8.30
N ASN A 28 5.36 5.28 -7.29
CA ASN A 28 6.22 6.00 -6.36
C ASN A 28 6.99 5.05 -5.43
N VAL A 29 6.40 3.93 -5.02
CA VAL A 29 7.10 2.86 -4.28
C VAL A 29 8.25 2.32 -5.13
N LEU A 30 8.00 1.99 -6.40
CA LEU A 30 9.05 1.51 -7.30
C LEU A 30 10.21 2.51 -7.43
N ALA A 31 9.90 3.78 -7.67
CA ALA A 31 10.93 4.83 -7.74
C ALA A 31 11.71 5.01 -6.42
N ALA A 32 11.06 4.78 -5.28
CA ALA A 32 11.70 4.83 -3.97
C ALA A 32 12.59 3.61 -3.70
N LEU A 33 12.16 2.42 -4.10
CA LEU A 33 12.98 1.19 -4.07
C LEU A 33 14.25 1.35 -4.90
N GLU A 34 14.13 1.88 -6.12
CA GLU A 34 15.29 2.18 -7.00
C GLU A 34 16.24 3.21 -6.38
N SER A 35 15.74 4.03 -5.45
CA SER A 35 16.54 5.00 -4.68
C SER A 35 17.09 4.42 -3.37
N GLY A 36 16.87 3.13 -3.09
CA GLY A 36 17.38 2.41 -1.91
C GLY A 36 16.47 2.43 -0.68
N VAL A 37 15.27 3.01 -0.75
CA VAL A 37 14.31 2.97 0.38
C VAL A 37 13.73 1.56 0.51
N SER A 38 13.66 1.05 1.74
CA SER A 38 13.13 -0.28 2.05
C SER A 38 11.97 -0.30 3.04
N ILE A 39 11.52 0.87 3.55
CA ILE A 39 10.45 0.98 4.53
C ILE A 39 9.27 1.76 3.90
N PHE A 40 8.09 1.16 3.91
CA PHE A 40 6.88 1.72 3.30
C PHE A 40 5.69 1.57 4.23
N ASP A 41 4.96 2.67 4.39
CA ASP A 41 3.67 2.65 5.08
C ASP A 41 2.56 2.34 4.07
N SER A 42 1.61 1.51 4.50
CA SER A 42 0.42 1.12 3.73
C SER A 42 -0.72 0.80 4.69
N SER A 43 -1.91 0.56 4.15
CA SER A 43 -3.07 0.17 4.95
C SER A 43 -3.74 -1.08 4.38
N ALA A 44 -4.02 -2.05 5.25
CA ALA A 44 -4.79 -3.24 4.88
C ALA A 44 -6.11 -2.82 4.23
N GLY A 45 -6.50 -3.44 3.12
CA GLY A 45 -7.70 -3.13 2.36
C GLY A 45 -7.69 -1.76 1.67
N GLY A 46 -6.57 -1.04 1.71
CA GLY A 46 -6.49 0.36 1.26
C GLY A 46 -7.30 1.32 2.14
N LEU A 47 -7.47 0.98 3.43
CA LEU A 47 -8.21 1.84 4.36
C LEU A 47 -7.59 3.22 4.49
N GLY A 48 -8.45 4.16 4.86
CA GLY A 48 -8.17 5.59 4.80
C GLY A 48 -8.93 6.23 3.65
N GLY A 49 -8.84 7.56 3.59
CA GLY A 49 -9.81 8.35 2.85
C GLY A 49 -10.96 8.74 3.77
N CYS A 50 -11.51 9.92 3.53
CA CYS A 50 -12.57 10.46 4.37
C CYS A 50 -13.87 10.43 3.56
N PRO A 51 -14.93 9.75 4.02
CA PRO A 51 -16.23 9.78 3.33
C PRO A 51 -16.78 11.20 3.22
N TYR A 52 -16.31 12.13 4.06
CA TYR A 52 -16.66 13.55 4.03
C TYR A 52 -15.72 14.43 3.18
N ALA A 53 -14.63 13.88 2.62
CA ALA A 53 -13.69 14.60 1.74
C ALA A 53 -13.65 13.96 0.34
N PRO A 54 -14.46 14.46 -0.61
CA PRO A 54 -14.51 13.95 -1.97
C PRO A 54 -13.12 13.96 -2.61
N GLY A 55 -12.67 12.79 -3.09
CA GLY A 55 -11.40 12.64 -3.81
C GLY A 55 -10.20 12.24 -2.96
N ALA A 56 -10.37 11.82 -1.70
CA ALA A 56 -9.31 11.15 -0.95
C ALA A 56 -9.45 9.62 -1.09
N SER A 57 -8.87 9.04 -2.15
CA SER A 57 -8.99 7.60 -2.47
C SER A 57 -8.29 6.64 -1.48
N GLY A 58 -7.66 7.19 -0.44
CA GLY A 58 -7.08 6.45 0.68
C GLY A 58 -5.57 6.26 0.61
N ASN A 59 -5.07 5.48 1.56
CA ASN A 59 -3.67 5.05 1.58
C ASN A 59 -3.42 4.01 0.49
N LEU A 60 -2.16 3.77 0.17
CA LEU A 60 -1.77 2.59 -0.59
C LEU A 60 -2.24 1.31 0.13
N ALA A 61 -2.92 0.42 -0.60
CA ALA A 61 -3.33 -0.87 -0.07
C ALA A 61 -2.14 -1.79 0.19
N THR A 62 -2.08 -2.41 1.37
CA THR A 62 -1.03 -3.36 1.73
C THR A 62 -1.01 -4.58 0.81
N GLU A 63 -2.16 -5.09 0.40
CA GLU A 63 -2.27 -6.23 -0.51
C GLU A 63 -1.69 -5.92 -1.88
N ASP A 64 -1.95 -4.72 -2.41
CA ASP A 64 -1.47 -4.29 -3.72
C ASP A 64 0.05 -4.08 -3.68
N LEU A 65 0.56 -3.55 -2.56
CA LEU A 65 2.00 -3.43 -2.30
C LEU A 65 2.66 -4.81 -2.21
N LEU A 66 2.14 -5.73 -1.39
CA LEU A 66 2.67 -7.07 -1.22
C LEU A 66 2.63 -7.86 -2.53
N TYR A 67 1.54 -7.79 -3.28
CA TYR A 67 1.42 -8.42 -4.59
C TYR A 67 2.54 -7.96 -5.54
N MET A 68 2.81 -6.65 -5.61
CA MET A 68 3.90 -6.10 -6.41
C MET A 68 5.27 -6.58 -5.91
N LEU A 69 5.56 -6.43 -4.61
CA LEU A 69 6.85 -6.78 -4.02
C LEU A 69 7.15 -8.28 -4.14
N HIS A 70 6.19 -9.15 -3.82
CA HIS A 70 6.33 -10.59 -3.97
C HIS A 70 6.51 -10.99 -5.44
N GLY A 71 5.77 -10.36 -6.36
CA GLY A 71 5.94 -10.57 -7.81
C GLY A 71 7.31 -10.14 -8.34
N MET A 72 7.96 -9.16 -7.69
CA MET A 72 9.33 -8.74 -7.96
C MET A 72 10.38 -9.63 -7.27
N GLY A 73 9.97 -10.61 -6.47
CA GLY A 73 10.87 -11.47 -5.69
C GLY A 73 11.47 -10.79 -4.45
N ILE A 74 10.88 -9.68 -3.98
CA ILE A 74 11.32 -8.96 -2.78
C ILE A 74 10.67 -9.61 -1.54
N GLU A 75 11.52 -10.03 -0.60
CA GLU A 75 11.07 -10.57 0.68
C GLU A 75 10.55 -9.47 1.61
N THR A 76 9.39 -9.71 2.22
CA THR A 76 8.74 -8.79 3.16
C THR A 76 8.45 -9.42 4.52
N GLY A 77 8.48 -10.76 4.61
CA GLY A 77 8.08 -11.50 5.82
C GLY A 77 6.58 -11.46 6.13
N VAL A 78 5.74 -10.88 5.26
CA VAL A 78 4.29 -10.72 5.47
C VAL A 78 3.51 -11.67 4.55
N SER A 79 2.54 -12.40 5.12
CA SER A 79 1.63 -13.27 4.37
C SER A 79 0.55 -12.45 3.65
N LEU A 80 0.52 -12.50 2.32
CA LEU A 80 -0.50 -11.83 1.50
C LEU A 80 -1.91 -12.35 1.85
N ASP A 81 -2.08 -13.67 1.93
CA ASP A 81 -3.36 -14.29 2.34
C ASP A 81 -3.79 -13.87 3.75
N GLY A 82 -2.84 -13.75 4.68
CA GLY A 82 -3.09 -13.27 6.03
C GLY A 82 -3.60 -11.83 6.05
N VAL A 83 -3.05 -10.95 5.20
CA VAL A 83 -3.54 -9.58 5.05
C VAL A 83 -4.91 -9.55 4.41
N VAL A 84 -5.17 -10.36 3.38
CA VAL A 84 -6.51 -10.48 2.77
C VAL A 84 -7.54 -10.89 3.82
N ALA A 85 -7.24 -11.87 4.67
CA ALA A 85 -8.12 -12.31 5.75
C ALA A 85 -8.37 -11.20 6.78
N ALA A 86 -7.33 -10.45 7.16
CA ALA A 86 -7.46 -9.30 8.04
C ALA A 86 -8.34 -8.19 7.43
N SER A 87 -8.17 -7.92 6.13
CA SER A 87 -9.00 -6.98 5.37
C SER A 87 -10.45 -7.43 5.28
N SER A 88 -10.71 -8.73 5.09
CA SER A 88 -12.08 -9.27 5.12
C SER A 88 -12.73 -9.09 6.49
N LEU A 89 -11.98 -9.29 7.58
CA LEU A 89 -12.50 -9.09 8.93
C LEU A 89 -12.95 -7.63 9.13
N ILE A 90 -12.06 -6.67 8.88
CA ILE A 90 -12.39 -5.25 9.09
C ILE A 90 -13.46 -4.76 8.11
N ALA A 91 -13.51 -5.30 6.88
CA ALA A 91 -14.55 -4.97 5.91
C ALA A 91 -15.97 -5.22 6.43
N THR A 92 -16.18 -6.18 7.34
CA THR A 92 -17.49 -6.44 7.95
C THR A 92 -17.98 -5.31 8.86
N ALA A 93 -17.07 -4.44 9.32
CA ALA A 93 -17.35 -3.32 10.19
C ALA A 93 -17.38 -1.96 9.45
N LEU A 94 -17.23 -1.98 8.12
CA LEU A 94 -17.18 -0.77 7.29
C LEU A 94 -18.43 -0.65 6.42
N ASP A 95 -18.90 0.58 6.24
CA ASP A 95 -20.05 0.89 5.37
C ASP A 95 -19.66 0.98 3.88
N HIS A 96 -18.40 0.70 3.54
CA HIS A 96 -17.89 0.70 2.18
C HIS A 96 -16.90 -0.44 1.95
N PRO A 97 -16.77 -0.95 0.71
CA PRO A 97 -15.82 -2.01 0.43
C PRO A 97 -14.36 -1.52 0.57
N PRO A 98 -13.40 -2.44 0.84
CA PRO A 98 -11.98 -2.18 0.67
C PRO A 98 -11.64 -1.71 -0.75
N THR A 99 -10.67 -0.82 -0.88
CA THR A 99 -10.25 -0.21 -2.16
C THR A 99 -9.13 -0.99 -2.85
N SER A 100 -8.45 -1.90 -2.13
CA SER A 100 -7.41 -2.78 -2.70
C SER A 100 -7.92 -3.50 -3.95
N LYS A 101 -7.14 -3.41 -5.03
CA LYS A 101 -7.44 -4.10 -6.29
C LYS A 101 -7.21 -5.60 -6.18
N TYR A 102 -6.17 -6.02 -5.48
CA TYR A 102 -5.90 -7.43 -5.21
C TYR A 102 -7.04 -8.06 -4.39
N TYR A 103 -7.43 -7.42 -3.28
CA TYR A 103 -8.54 -7.89 -2.45
C TYR A 103 -9.84 -8.06 -3.26
N GLN A 104 -10.19 -7.05 -4.08
CA GLN A 104 -11.39 -7.11 -4.92
C GLN A 104 -11.31 -8.24 -5.94
N ALA A 105 -10.15 -8.47 -6.56
CA ALA A 105 -9.98 -9.52 -7.56
C ALA A 105 -10.11 -10.92 -6.96
N VAL A 106 -9.54 -11.19 -5.77
CA VAL A 106 -9.59 -12.52 -5.15
C VAL A 106 -10.95 -12.84 -4.52
N ASN A 107 -11.74 -11.82 -4.15
CA ASN A 107 -13.08 -11.99 -3.57
C ASN A 107 -14.21 -11.84 -4.60
N ALA A 108 -13.91 -11.55 -5.87
CA ALA A 108 -14.92 -11.46 -6.92
C ALA A 108 -15.59 -12.82 -7.13
N THR A 109 -16.89 -12.92 -6.87
CA THR A 109 -17.68 -14.10 -7.20
C THR A 109 -17.85 -14.16 -8.72
N ARG A 110 -17.63 -15.34 -9.32
CA ARG A 110 -17.98 -15.60 -10.72
C ARG A 110 -19.49 -15.79 -10.89
#